data_AF-A0A7J3J2M6-F1
#
_entry.id   AF-A0A7J3J2M6-F1
#
_cell.length_a   1.000
_cell.length_b   1.000
_cell.length_c   1.000
_cell.angle_alpha   90.00
_cell.angle_beta   90.00
_cell.angle_gamma   90.00
#
_symmetry.space_group_name_H-M   'P 1'
#
loop_
_entity.id
_entity.type
_entity.pdbx_description
1 polymer ?
#
loop_
_entity_poly.entity_id
_entity_poly.type
_entity_poly.pdbx_seq_one_letter_code
_entity_poly.pdbx_strand_id
1 'polypeptide(L)'
;MKSLKEIICELGERLGFEVEREVPASSSAWVDIVWYDKRFRFPKPKSTETLLRVPKLPVVAFEIEVKTAINPKHIKGSIANLDDVGASMGILVLGKENLDTLRKGAQIHQKKENEDLWKTLLENVRLWANEAHPKTRIVIMTEDEIREWAKREGIE
;
A
#
# COMPACT_ATOMS: atom_id res chain seq x y z
N MET A 1 7.07 -16.41 -11.29
CA MET A 1 5.87 -15.60 -10.97
C MET A 1 6.36 -14.35 -10.27
N LYS A 2 6.00 -13.16 -10.76
CA LYS A 2 6.42 -11.89 -10.14
C LYS A 2 5.76 -11.73 -8.77
N SER A 3 6.51 -11.22 -7.80
CA SER A 3 5.99 -10.80 -6.51
C SER A 3 5.10 -9.57 -6.65
N LEU A 4 4.25 -9.34 -5.65
CA LEU A 4 3.33 -8.19 -5.64
C LEU A 4 4.09 -6.85 -5.69
N LYS A 5 5.21 -6.73 -4.96
CA LYS A 5 6.09 -5.55 -5.00
C LYS A 5 6.65 -5.32 -6.40
N GLU A 6 7.13 -6.37 -7.08
CA GLU A 6 7.66 -6.25 -8.45
C GLU A 6 6.57 -5.82 -9.45
N ILE A 7 5.36 -6.37 -9.33
CA ILE A 7 4.22 -6.00 -10.18
C ILE A 7 3.88 -4.51 -10.02
N ILE A 8 3.78 -4.03 -8.78
CA ILE A 8 3.47 -2.62 -8.50
C ILE A 8 4.58 -1.70 -9.02
N CYS A 9 5.86 -2.10 -8.88
CA CYS A 9 6.95 -1.31 -9.45
C CYS A 9 6.86 -1.21 -10.98
N GLU A 10 6.68 -2.34 -11.67
CA GLU A 10 6.61 -2.34 -13.14
C GLU A 10 5.37 -1.60 -13.67
N LEU A 11 4.23 -1.67 -12.95
CA LEU A 11 3.06 -0.86 -13.23
C LEU A 11 3.39 0.63 -13.18
N GLY A 12 4.06 1.08 -12.12
CA GLY A 12 4.47 2.48 -11.96
C GLY A 12 5.39 2.94 -13.09
N GLU A 13 6.40 2.13 -13.42
CA GLU A 13 7.35 2.43 -14.51
C GLU A 13 6.66 2.51 -15.87
N ARG A 14 5.75 1.58 -16.20
CA ARG A 14 4.98 1.60 -17.45
C ARG A 14 4.07 2.81 -17.58
N LEU A 15 3.47 3.23 -16.46
CA LEU A 15 2.66 4.45 -16.40
C LEU A 15 3.51 5.73 -16.41
N GLY A 16 4.84 5.59 -16.46
CA GLY A 16 5.77 6.69 -16.63
C GLY A 16 6.18 7.37 -15.33
N PHE A 17 5.91 6.76 -14.17
CA PHE A 17 6.40 7.22 -12.87
C PHE A 17 7.84 6.79 -12.64
N GLU A 18 8.52 7.53 -11.76
CA GLU A 18 9.74 7.07 -11.12
C GLU A 18 9.34 6.31 -9.85
N VAL A 19 9.90 5.12 -9.62
CA VAL A 19 9.47 4.24 -8.52
C VAL A 19 10.61 4.07 -7.51
N GLU A 20 10.30 4.23 -6.22
CA GLU A 20 11.19 3.84 -5.13
C GLU A 20 10.50 2.85 -4.18
N ARG A 21 11.32 2.07 -3.49
CA ARG A 21 10.90 1.06 -2.52
C ARG A 21 11.45 1.39 -1.14
N GLU A 22 10.76 0.94 -0.09
CA GLU A 22 11.19 1.08 1.31
C GLU A 22 11.51 2.56 1.63
N VAL A 23 10.53 3.42 1.40
CA VAL A 23 10.64 4.88 1.45
C VAL A 23 10.33 5.37 2.88
N PRO A 24 11.28 6.01 3.61
CA PRO A 24 11.05 6.43 5.00
C PRO A 24 9.93 7.48 5.23
N ALA A 25 8.71 7.07 5.57
CA ALA A 25 7.63 8.01 5.91
C ALA A 25 7.97 8.92 7.10
N SER A 26 8.70 8.42 8.09
CA SER A 26 9.14 9.19 9.25
C SER A 26 10.52 8.74 9.73
N SER A 27 10.98 9.24 10.89
CA SER A 27 12.24 8.79 11.50
C SER A 27 12.23 7.32 11.93
N SER A 28 11.05 6.69 12.02
CA SER A 28 10.89 5.31 12.48
C SER A 28 9.88 4.49 11.67
N ALA A 29 9.45 4.97 10.51
CA ALA A 29 8.49 4.28 9.65
C ALA A 29 8.87 4.36 8.18
N TRP A 30 8.49 3.33 7.42
CA TRP A 30 8.76 3.19 5.99
C TRP A 30 7.48 2.76 5.29
N VAL A 31 7.31 3.24 4.06
CA VAL A 31 6.25 2.83 3.14
C VAL A 31 6.87 1.94 2.06
N ASP A 32 6.19 0.85 1.72
CA ASP A 32 6.74 -0.17 0.85
C ASP A 32 7.16 0.35 -0.53
N ILE A 33 6.31 1.15 -1.18
CA ILE A 33 6.55 1.67 -2.54
C ILE A 33 5.99 3.08 -2.67
N VAL A 34 6.71 3.97 -3.35
CA VAL A 34 6.21 5.29 -3.75
C VAL A 34 6.49 5.54 -5.22
N TRP A 35 5.48 6.04 -5.93
CA TRP A 35 5.55 6.51 -7.30
C TRP A 35 5.67 8.03 -7.31
N TYR A 36 6.66 8.54 -8.04
CA TYR A 36 6.97 9.96 -8.17
C TYR A 36 6.74 10.44 -9.60
N ASP A 37 6.31 11.70 -9.74
CA ASP A 37 6.23 12.33 -11.05
C ASP A 37 7.63 12.73 -11.54
N LYS A 38 8.13 12.03 -12.55
CA LYS A 38 9.47 12.24 -13.13
C LYS A 38 9.69 13.64 -13.73
N ARG A 39 8.63 14.41 -13.96
CA ARG A 39 8.71 15.78 -14.53
C ARG A 39 9.17 16.80 -13.48
N PHE A 40 8.96 16.52 -12.20
CA PHE A 40 9.34 17.41 -11.10
C PHE A 40 10.65 16.99 -10.46
N ARG A 41 11.76 17.34 -11.11
CA ARG A 41 13.12 17.13 -10.57
C ARG A 41 13.64 18.42 -9.95
N PHE A 42 13.55 18.53 -8.63
CA PHE A 42 14.10 19.69 -7.94
C PHE A 42 15.61 19.50 -7.65
N PRO A 43 16.38 20.59 -7.50
CA PRO A 43 17.77 20.49 -7.03
C PRO A 43 17.83 19.81 -5.66
N LYS A 44 18.84 18.96 -5.42
CA LYS A 44 19.05 18.37 -4.10
C LYS A 44 19.36 19.48 -3.08
N PRO A 45 18.62 19.58 -1.97
CA PRO A 45 18.96 20.52 -0.91
C PRO A 45 20.29 20.13 -0.26
N LYS A 46 20.99 21.11 0.31
CA LYS A 46 22.30 20.92 0.96
C LYS A 46 22.24 20.05 2.22
N SER A 47 21.06 19.80 2.78
CA SER A 47 20.84 18.86 3.88
C SER A 47 19.73 17.88 3.53
N THR A 48 20.04 16.59 3.50
CA THR A 48 19.12 15.50 3.17
C THR A 48 18.94 14.60 4.38
N GLU A 49 18.32 15.12 5.44
CA GLU A 49 18.14 14.38 6.70
C GLU A 49 16.78 13.68 6.80
N THR A 50 15.77 14.08 6.01
CA THR A 50 14.42 13.49 6.04
C THR A 50 13.74 13.52 4.67
N LEU A 51 12.72 12.67 4.46
CA LEU A 51 11.95 12.60 3.21
C LEU A 51 11.18 13.87 2.86
N LEU A 52 10.87 14.71 3.86
CA LEU A 52 10.42 16.10 3.68
C LEU A 52 11.38 16.94 2.81
N ARG A 53 12.63 16.49 2.61
CA ARG A 53 13.67 17.17 1.84
C ARG A 53 14.09 16.39 0.59
N VAL A 54 13.41 15.29 0.24
CA VAL A 54 13.65 14.60 -1.03
C VAL A 54 13.03 15.46 -2.15
N PRO A 55 13.81 15.88 -3.15
CA PRO A 55 13.36 16.81 -4.20
C PRO A 55 12.53 16.10 -5.28
N LYS A 56 11.55 15.30 -4.89
CA LYS A 56 10.66 14.53 -5.78
C LYS A 56 9.22 14.73 -5.34
N LEU A 57 8.30 14.75 -6.30
CA LEU A 57 6.86 14.88 -6.03
C LEU A 57 6.22 13.49 -5.92
N PRO A 58 5.87 12.99 -4.71
CA PRO A 58 5.17 11.72 -4.56
C PRO A 58 3.73 11.85 -5.07
N VAL A 59 3.30 10.88 -5.88
CA VAL A 59 1.97 10.85 -6.50
C VAL A 59 1.12 9.74 -5.89
N VAL A 60 1.66 8.53 -5.82
CA VAL A 60 0.99 7.35 -5.26
C VAL A 60 1.94 6.67 -4.27
N ALA A 61 1.43 6.31 -3.10
CA ALA A 61 2.17 5.55 -2.09
C ALA A 61 1.45 4.23 -1.80
N PHE A 62 2.19 3.15 -1.56
CA PHE A 62 1.64 1.81 -1.33
C PHE A 62 2.15 1.23 -0.01
N GLU A 63 1.23 0.71 0.79
CA GLU A 63 1.50 -0.16 1.94
C GLU A 63 0.93 -1.54 1.64
N ILE A 64 1.75 -2.58 1.72
CA ILE A 64 1.42 -3.94 1.30
C ILE A 64 1.35 -4.84 2.53
N GLU A 65 0.14 -5.11 2.98
CA GLU A 65 -0.13 -5.98 4.11
C GLU A 65 -0.21 -7.43 3.63
N VAL A 66 0.85 -8.21 3.87
CA VAL A 66 0.92 -9.65 3.53
C VAL A 66 1.34 -10.43 4.77
N LYS A 67 0.60 -11.51 5.08
CA LYS A 67 0.82 -12.33 6.29
C LYS A 67 0.70 -11.57 7.62
N THR A 68 0.18 -10.35 7.60
CA THR A 68 -0.03 -9.57 8.82
C THR A 68 -1.33 -10.04 9.49
N ALA A 69 -1.35 -10.14 10.81
CA ALA A 69 -2.61 -10.22 11.56
C ALA A 69 -3.30 -8.85 11.49
N ILE A 70 -3.94 -8.56 10.36
CA ILE A 70 -4.59 -7.27 10.07
C ILE A 70 -5.58 -6.94 11.20
N ASN A 71 -5.29 -5.85 11.90
CA ASN A 71 -6.06 -5.36 13.03
C ASN A 71 -6.12 -3.82 12.97
N PRO A 72 -6.97 -3.17 13.80
CA PRO A 72 -7.16 -1.73 13.73
C PRO A 72 -5.87 -0.93 13.94
N LYS A 73 -4.96 -1.40 14.80
CA LYS A 73 -3.69 -0.71 15.08
C LYS A 73 -2.78 -0.74 13.85
N HIS A 74 -2.67 -1.88 13.17
CA HIS A 74 -1.88 -1.98 11.95
C HIS A 74 -2.42 -1.05 10.87
N ILE A 75 -3.73 -1.14 10.55
CA ILE A 75 -4.33 -0.32 9.49
C ILE A 75 -4.19 1.18 9.77
N LYS A 76 -4.43 1.62 11.01
CA LYS A 76 -4.24 3.03 11.39
C LYS A 76 -2.78 3.47 11.28
N GLY A 77 -1.84 2.57 11.59
CA GLY A 77 -0.40 2.80 11.40
C GLY A 77 -0.03 2.96 9.93
N SER A 78 -0.46 2.04 9.06
CA SER A 78 -0.18 2.09 7.62
C SER A 78 -0.79 3.36 6.99
N ILE A 79 -1.97 3.78 7.43
CA ILE A 79 -2.58 5.04 6.98
C ILE A 79 -1.78 6.26 7.43
N ALA A 80 -1.31 6.29 8.68
CA ALA A 80 -0.46 7.38 9.17
C ALA A 80 0.84 7.47 8.35
N ASN A 81 1.46 6.33 8.02
CA ASN A 81 2.64 6.28 7.16
C ASN A 81 2.35 6.83 5.75
N LEU A 82 1.21 6.46 5.15
CA LEU A 82 0.79 6.96 3.84
C LEU A 82 0.53 8.47 3.85
N ASP A 83 -0.07 9.00 4.93
CA ASP A 83 -0.26 10.43 5.14
C ASP A 83 1.08 11.17 5.25
N ASP A 84 2.04 10.62 6.00
CA ASP A 84 3.34 11.23 6.25
C ASP A 84 4.22 11.30 4.98
N VAL A 85 4.07 10.37 4.04
CA VAL A 85 4.73 10.45 2.72
C VAL A 85 4.25 11.65 1.91
N GLY A 86 3.02 12.12 2.14
CA GLY A 86 2.45 13.26 1.42
C GLY A 86 2.12 12.99 -0.05
N ALA A 87 1.95 11.72 -0.44
CA ALA A 87 1.45 11.37 -1.76
C ALA A 87 -0.01 11.82 -1.93
N SER A 88 -0.41 12.15 -3.16
CA SER A 88 -1.80 12.54 -3.47
C SER A 88 -2.80 11.38 -3.29
N MET A 89 -2.32 10.14 -3.34
CA MET A 89 -3.10 8.93 -3.12
C MET A 89 -2.26 7.90 -2.37
N GLY A 90 -2.83 7.33 -1.31
CA GLY A 90 -2.32 6.14 -0.63
C GLY A 90 -3.11 4.90 -1.05
N ILE A 91 -2.43 3.78 -1.26
CA ILE A 91 -3.04 2.50 -1.61
C ILE A 91 -2.62 1.46 -0.59
N LEU A 92 -3.58 0.96 0.17
CA LEU A 92 -3.39 -0.18 1.05
C LEU A 92 -3.68 -1.47 0.27
N VAL A 93 -2.68 -2.31 0.09
CA VAL A 93 -2.78 -3.57 -0.67
C VAL A 93 -2.85 -4.75 0.29
N LEU A 94 -3.89 -5.58 0.16
CA LEU A 94 -4.11 -6.75 1.00
C LEU A 94 -3.69 -8.04 0.27
N GLY A 95 -2.69 -8.74 0.79
CA GLY A 95 -2.25 -10.04 0.29
C GLY A 95 -3.21 -11.18 0.60
N LYS A 96 -3.26 -12.20 -0.27
CA LYS A 96 -4.11 -13.40 -0.06
C LYS A 96 -3.80 -14.15 1.23
N GLU A 97 -2.54 -14.13 1.64
CA GLU A 97 -2.07 -14.84 2.84
C GLU A 97 -2.72 -14.32 4.14
N ASN A 98 -3.37 -13.15 4.10
CA ASN A 98 -4.16 -12.65 5.23
C ASN A 98 -5.43 -13.47 5.48
N LEU A 99 -5.99 -14.11 4.43
CA LEU A 99 -7.12 -15.02 4.60
C LEU A 99 -6.73 -16.24 5.44
N ASP A 100 -5.51 -16.74 5.26
CA ASP A 100 -4.99 -17.86 6.06
C ASP A 100 -4.84 -17.45 7.53
N THR A 101 -4.36 -16.23 7.78
CA THR A 101 -4.27 -15.67 9.13
C THR A 101 -5.64 -15.52 9.77
N LEU A 102 -6.66 -15.03 9.04
CA LEU A 102 -8.04 -14.94 9.52
C LEU A 102 -8.64 -16.31 9.85
N ARG A 103 -8.45 -17.30 8.98
CA ARG A 103 -8.92 -18.68 9.19
C ARG A 103 -8.32 -19.30 10.44
N LYS A 104 -7.05 -19.04 10.71
CA LYS A 104 -6.35 -19.51 11.93
C LYS A 104 -6.82 -18.78 13.18
N GLY A 105 -7.19 -17.51 13.05
CA GLY A 105 -7.53 -16.63 14.18
C GLY A 105 -8.86 -16.96 14.88
N ALA A 106 -9.84 -17.54 14.18
CA ALA A 106 -11.11 -17.92 14.80
C ALA A 106 -11.77 -19.14 14.14
N GLN A 107 -12.36 -20.03 14.95
CA GLN A 107 -13.07 -21.22 14.46
C GLN A 107 -14.20 -20.88 13.48
N ILE A 108 -14.89 -19.75 13.68
CA ILE A 108 -15.98 -19.27 12.80
C ILE A 108 -15.51 -18.97 11.37
N HIS A 109 -14.21 -18.77 11.14
CA HIS A 109 -13.63 -18.46 9.83
C HIS A 109 -13.12 -19.71 9.10
N GLN A 110 -12.94 -20.84 9.79
CA GLN A 110 -12.34 -22.05 9.20
C GLN A 110 -13.18 -22.66 8.08
N LYS A 111 -14.50 -22.51 8.15
CA LYS A 111 -15.47 -23.08 7.18
C LYS A 111 -16.00 -22.06 6.19
N LYS A 112 -15.54 -20.81 6.24
CA LYS A 112 -15.98 -19.78 5.30
C LYS A 112 -15.24 -19.89 3.99
N GLU A 113 -15.95 -19.61 2.91
CA GLU A 113 -15.35 -19.46 1.59
C GLU A 113 -14.46 -18.21 1.54
N ASN A 114 -13.49 -18.20 0.62
CA ASN A 114 -12.56 -17.07 0.49
C ASN A 114 -13.26 -15.75 0.18
N GLU A 115 -14.35 -15.80 -0.59
CA GLU A 115 -15.15 -14.62 -0.93
C GLU A 115 -15.78 -13.98 0.31
N ASP A 116 -16.37 -14.79 1.20
CA ASP A 116 -16.94 -14.32 2.46
C ASP A 116 -15.88 -13.75 3.41
N LEU A 117 -14.69 -14.37 3.43
CA LEU A 117 -13.57 -13.90 4.23
C LEU A 117 -13.04 -12.57 3.70
N TRP A 118 -12.90 -12.42 2.37
CA TRP A 118 -12.52 -11.16 1.75
C TRP A 118 -13.53 -10.06 2.05
N LYS A 119 -14.83 -10.35 1.91
CA LYS A 119 -15.88 -9.38 2.24
C LYS A 119 -15.76 -8.91 3.69
N THR A 120 -15.62 -9.85 4.63
CA THR A 120 -15.46 -9.53 6.06
C THR A 120 -14.20 -8.69 6.31
N LEU A 121 -13.07 -9.06 5.71
CA LEU A 121 -11.80 -8.35 5.87
C LEU A 121 -11.89 -6.93 5.29
N LEU A 122 -12.43 -6.79 4.09
CA LEU A 122 -12.57 -5.49 3.42
C LEU A 122 -13.52 -4.56 4.17
N GLU A 123 -14.64 -5.06 4.70
CA GLU A 123 -15.55 -4.28 5.56
C GLU A 123 -14.83 -3.74 6.80
N ASN A 124 -14.08 -4.61 7.49
CA ASN A 124 -13.30 -4.23 8.67
C ASN A 124 -12.19 -3.21 8.33
N VAL A 125 -11.39 -3.46 7.29
CA VAL A 125 -10.30 -2.57 6.88
C VAL A 125 -10.85 -1.21 6.47
N ARG A 126 -11.98 -1.15 5.74
CA ARG A 126 -12.65 0.11 5.38
C ARG A 126 -13.13 0.88 6.61
N LEU A 127 -13.73 0.18 7.58
CA LEU A 127 -14.14 0.80 8.84
C LEU A 127 -12.94 1.41 9.57
N TRP A 128 -11.88 0.63 9.78
CA TRP A 128 -10.69 1.09 10.50
C TRP A 128 -9.95 2.20 9.73
N ALA A 129 -9.98 2.15 8.40
CA ALA A 129 -9.43 3.20 7.56
C ALA A 129 -10.20 4.51 7.72
N ASN A 130 -11.53 4.47 7.78
CA ASN A 130 -12.33 5.66 8.04
C ASN A 130 -12.10 6.22 9.45
N GLU A 131 -11.98 5.35 10.45
CA GLU A 131 -11.65 5.74 11.83
C GLU A 131 -10.25 6.33 11.98
N ALA A 132 -9.34 6.08 11.03
CA ALA A 132 -8.01 6.69 11.02
C ALA A 132 -8.05 8.18 10.65
N HIS A 133 -9.17 8.66 10.09
CA HIS A 133 -9.34 10.03 9.60
C HIS A 133 -8.19 10.47 8.65
N PRO A 134 -7.97 9.74 7.54
CA PRO A 134 -6.85 9.98 6.64
C PRO A 134 -6.90 11.39 6.05
N LYS A 135 -5.74 12.01 5.91
CA LYS A 135 -5.58 13.30 5.20
C LYS A 135 -5.45 13.09 3.70
N THR A 136 -4.79 11.99 3.29
CA THR A 136 -4.67 11.60 1.89
C THR A 136 -5.85 10.75 1.44
N ARG A 137 -6.03 10.65 0.12
CA ARG A 137 -7.04 9.75 -0.46
C ARG A 137 -6.55 8.32 -0.33
N ILE A 138 -7.25 7.50 0.45
CA ILE A 138 -6.93 6.07 0.61
C ILE A 138 -7.78 5.21 -0.34
N VAL A 139 -7.10 4.35 -1.09
CA VAL A 139 -7.70 3.24 -1.86
C VAL A 139 -7.29 1.93 -1.21
N ILE A 140 -8.21 0.98 -1.09
CA ILE A 140 -7.92 -0.37 -0.60
C ILE A 140 -8.06 -1.31 -1.78
N MET A 141 -7.01 -2.08 -2.06
CA MET A 141 -6.98 -3.08 -3.13
C MET A 141 -6.56 -4.44 -2.57
N THR A 142 -7.09 -5.51 -3.14
CA THR A 142 -6.62 -6.87 -2.92
C THR A 142 -5.50 -7.22 -3.89
N GLU A 143 -4.72 -8.24 -3.55
CA GLU A 143 -3.71 -8.80 -4.45
C GLU A 143 -4.32 -9.22 -5.81
N ASP A 144 -5.54 -9.75 -5.82
CA ASP A 144 -6.22 -10.16 -7.07
C ASP A 144 -6.52 -8.95 -7.97
N GLU A 145 -6.97 -7.83 -7.40
CA GLU A 145 -7.23 -6.61 -8.16
C GLU A 145 -5.94 -6.01 -8.73
N ILE A 146 -4.82 -6.06 -7.99
CA ILE A 146 -3.51 -5.63 -8.51
C ILE A 146 -3.04 -6.53 -9.65
N ARG A 147 -3.20 -7.85 -9.52
CA ARG A 147 -2.85 -8.81 -10.57
C ARG A 147 -3.72 -8.64 -11.82
N GLU A 148 -5.02 -8.45 -11.64
CA GLU A 148 -5.93 -8.15 -12.75
C GLU A 148 -5.52 -6.84 -13.45
N TRP A 149 -5.14 -5.82 -12.70
CA TRP A 149 -4.59 -4.60 -13.27
C TRP A 149 -3.32 -4.85 -14.07
N ALA A 150 -2.36 -5.58 -13.52
CA ALA A 150 -1.11 -5.94 -14.19
C ALA A 150 -1.34 -6.70 -15.52
N LYS A 151 -2.30 -7.61 -15.55
CA LYS A 151 -2.69 -8.34 -16.77
C LYS A 151 -3.23 -7.41 -17.85
N ARG A 152 -4.11 -6.46 -17.47
CA ARG A 152 -4.65 -5.46 -18.43
C ARG A 152 -3.56 -4.58 -19.02
N GLU A 153 -2.52 -4.29 -18.24
CA GLU A 153 -1.35 -3.51 -18.67
C GLU A 153 -0.27 -4.38 -19.36
N GLY A 154 -0.49 -5.69 -19.52
CA GLY A 154 0.43 -6.61 -20.20
C GLY A 154 1.75 -6.86 -19.46
N ILE A 155 1.72 -6.88 -18.12
CA ILE A 155 2.86 -7.11 -17.23
C ILE A 155 2.90 -8.57 -16.73
N GLU A 156 1.74 -9.21 -16.62
CA GLU A 156 1.53 -10.59 -16.16
C GLU A 156 0.77 -11.41 -17.19
#